data_AF-A0A5C8S7I8-F1
#
_entry.id   AF-A0A5C8S7I8-F1
#
_cell.length_a   1.000
_cell.length_b   1.000
_cell.length_c   1.000
_cell.angle_alpha   90.00
_cell.angle_beta   90.00
_cell.angle_gamma   90.00
#
_symmetry.space_group_name_H-M   'P 1'
#
loop_
_entity.id
_entity.type
_entity.pdbx_description
1 polymer ?
#
loop_
_entity_poly.entity_id
_entity_poly.type
_entity_poly.pdbx_seq_one_letter_code
_entity_poly.pdbx_strand_id
1 'polypeptide(L)'
;MRIFDQLDPVMLEQRADFILEAASHMSPQCWAAERVLADFKWFDYRFLSPVQATELFVEEYIQLYRHKWAQNFDAVAAGKKRATAAGGLFHSRKEFSEFWNARAHADLLGVPYKLYISTAMETALRRAKQQRLLRAGQMRRVDCVVAIEKRMEEELTGAYWFSDFSHYRMENDHALPDQIAHQEHIARAARKRTNGSIAIGMAIDNARVLSVDKAAAFYGAEVVATARERSAGLGTAAAINVLPSEQLIPSCFGLPAPLDAAAERCNRCPLVAQCQPVTERLLEDVVAQYGSTNPVLDHRRRSGKDRARRFREKTRLAAASANPDAITQVKAA
;
A
#
# COMPACT_ATOMS: atom_id res chain seq x y z
N MET A 1 -28.91 1.10 -4.27
CA MET A 1 -27.63 0.58 -3.75
C MET A 1 -27.55 -0.89 -4.12
N ARG A 2 -26.54 -1.33 -4.87
CA ARG A 2 -26.37 -2.76 -5.17
C ARG A 2 -25.85 -3.46 -3.93
N ILE A 3 -26.50 -4.56 -3.55
CA ILE A 3 -26.07 -5.40 -2.43
C ILE A 3 -24.97 -6.32 -2.96
N PHE A 4 -23.93 -6.54 -2.16
CA PHE A 4 -22.93 -7.56 -2.48
C PHE A 4 -23.55 -8.94 -2.30
N ASP A 5 -23.43 -9.77 -3.33
CA ASP A 5 -23.65 -11.21 -3.19
C ASP A 5 -22.62 -11.82 -2.22
N GLN A 6 -22.81 -13.09 -1.89
CA GLN A 6 -21.81 -13.84 -1.14
C GLN A 6 -20.49 -13.87 -1.94
N LEU A 7 -19.41 -13.41 -1.33
CA LEU A 7 -18.08 -13.44 -1.95
C LEU A 7 -17.62 -14.88 -2.21
N ASP A 8 -16.93 -15.09 -3.33
CA ASP A 8 -16.36 -16.39 -3.70
C ASP A 8 -15.38 -16.89 -2.62
N PRO A 9 -15.67 -18.03 -1.96
CA PRO A 9 -14.78 -18.61 -0.95
C PRO A 9 -13.36 -18.86 -1.45
N VAL A 10 -13.17 -19.23 -2.72
CA VAL A 10 -11.83 -19.53 -3.28
C VAL A 10 -10.97 -18.26 -3.31
N MET A 11 -11.56 -17.14 -3.73
CA MET A 11 -10.89 -15.86 -3.78
C MET A 11 -10.59 -15.30 -2.38
N LEU A 12 -11.50 -15.53 -1.43
CA LEU A 12 -11.26 -15.19 -0.03
C LEU A 12 -10.10 -15.99 0.56
N GLU A 13 -9.98 -17.27 0.21
CA GLU A 13 -8.89 -18.13 0.66
C GLU A 13 -7.54 -17.70 0.09
N GLN A 14 -7.46 -17.43 -1.22
CA GLN A 14 -6.25 -16.90 -1.84
C GLN A 14 -5.78 -15.59 -1.19
N ARG A 15 -6.73 -14.70 -0.87
CA ARG A 15 -6.41 -13.45 -0.16
C ARG A 15 -5.92 -13.72 1.26
N ALA A 16 -6.55 -14.66 1.96
CA ALA A 16 -6.18 -15.07 3.32
C ALA A 16 -4.75 -15.63 3.34
N ASP A 17 -4.37 -16.48 2.38
CA ASP A 17 -3.03 -17.05 2.27
C ASP A 17 -1.93 -15.98 2.21
N PHE A 18 -2.09 -14.97 1.34
CA PHE A 18 -1.13 -13.85 1.25
C PHE A 18 -1.01 -13.07 2.58
N ILE A 19 -2.14 -12.85 3.24
CA ILE A 19 -2.18 -12.14 4.53
C ILE A 19 -1.50 -12.97 5.63
N LEU A 20 -1.74 -14.28 5.66
CA LEU A 20 -1.15 -15.20 6.63
C LEU A 20 0.36 -15.27 6.48
N GLU A 21 0.89 -15.38 5.26
CA GLU A 21 2.33 -15.35 5.00
C GLU A 21 2.97 -14.06 5.56
N ALA A 22 2.33 -12.91 5.32
CA ALA A 22 2.77 -11.62 5.82
C ALA A 22 2.59 -11.44 7.34
N ALA A 23 1.70 -12.18 7.99
CA ALA A 23 1.42 -12.07 9.43
C ALA A 23 2.65 -12.41 10.28
N SER A 24 3.54 -13.26 9.76
CA SER A 24 4.81 -13.49 10.43
C SER A 24 5.68 -12.23 10.46
N HIS A 25 5.56 -11.31 9.50
CA HIS A 25 6.38 -10.10 9.35
C HIS A 25 5.76 -8.83 9.96
N MET A 26 4.49 -8.88 10.35
CA MET A 26 3.72 -7.73 10.79
C MET A 26 3.14 -7.87 12.18
N SER A 27 3.07 -6.74 12.89
CA SER A 27 2.37 -6.68 14.17
C SER A 27 0.88 -6.40 13.97
N PRO A 28 0.01 -6.78 14.92
CA PRO A 28 -1.40 -6.37 14.92
C PRO A 28 -1.60 -4.86 14.77
N GLN A 29 -0.70 -4.05 15.33
CA GLN A 29 -0.74 -2.59 15.19
C GLN A 29 -0.50 -2.14 13.75
N CYS A 30 0.41 -2.81 13.02
CA CYS A 30 0.63 -2.52 11.61
C CYS A 30 -0.61 -2.86 10.78
N TRP A 31 -1.28 -3.98 11.06
CA TRP A 31 -2.53 -4.37 10.39
C TRP A 31 -3.69 -3.42 10.68
N ALA A 32 -3.82 -2.96 11.92
CA ALA A 32 -4.80 -1.93 12.28
C ALA A 32 -4.52 -0.61 11.55
N ALA A 33 -3.25 -0.21 11.43
CA ALA A 33 -2.85 0.98 10.69
C ALA A 33 -3.20 0.89 9.19
N GLU A 34 -3.11 -0.28 8.56
CA GLU A 34 -3.54 -0.46 7.16
C GLU A 34 -5.01 -0.17 6.92
N ARG A 35 -5.89 -0.43 7.92
CA ARG A 35 -7.32 -0.06 7.80
C ARG A 35 -7.50 1.45 7.66
N VAL A 36 -6.68 2.23 8.38
CA VAL A 36 -6.67 3.69 8.31
C VAL A 36 -5.99 4.18 7.02
N LEU A 37 -4.89 3.55 6.60
CA LEU A 37 -4.17 3.92 5.37
C LEU A 37 -5.03 3.76 4.11
N ALA A 38 -6.02 2.87 4.13
CA ALA A 38 -6.96 2.70 3.01
C ALA A 38 -7.67 4.01 2.60
N ASP A 39 -7.86 4.95 3.54
CA ASP A 39 -8.48 6.26 3.25
C ASP A 39 -7.58 7.21 2.46
N PHE A 40 -6.26 7.06 2.61
CA PHE A 40 -5.27 7.98 2.04
C PHE A 40 -4.67 7.46 0.73
N LYS A 41 -4.61 6.14 0.59
CA LYS A 41 -4.00 5.42 -0.52
C LYS A 41 -4.43 5.97 -1.88
N TRP A 42 -3.50 6.05 -2.82
CA TRP A 42 -3.83 6.40 -4.20
C TRP A 42 -4.85 5.41 -4.75
N PHE A 43 -5.85 5.92 -5.48
CA PHE A 43 -7.06 5.18 -5.86
C PHE A 43 -6.75 3.86 -6.57
N ASP A 44 -5.67 3.82 -7.34
CA ASP A 44 -5.25 2.62 -8.08
C ASP A 44 -4.92 1.42 -7.18
N TYR A 45 -4.59 1.66 -5.91
CA TYR A 45 -4.11 0.61 -5.01
C TYR A 45 -5.12 0.23 -3.93
N ARG A 46 -6.32 0.84 -3.93
CA ARG A 46 -7.35 0.67 -2.89
C ARG A 46 -8.06 -0.67 -2.94
N PHE A 47 -7.97 -1.41 -4.04
CA PHE A 47 -8.52 -2.77 -4.18
C PHE A 47 -7.43 -3.86 -4.09
N LEU A 48 -6.15 -3.47 -4.00
CA LEU A 48 -5.06 -4.40 -3.71
C LEU A 48 -4.98 -4.69 -2.22
N SER A 49 -4.78 -5.94 -1.83
CA SER A 49 -4.42 -6.26 -0.43
C SER A 49 -3.14 -5.50 -0.05
N PRO A 50 -2.90 -5.20 1.25
CA PRO A 50 -1.67 -4.53 1.69
C PRO A 50 -0.39 -5.28 1.27
N VAL A 51 -0.48 -6.60 1.14
CA VAL A 51 0.60 -7.47 0.65
C VAL A 51 0.82 -7.25 -0.84
N GLN A 52 -0.21 -7.40 -1.67
CA GLN A 52 -0.15 -7.16 -3.12
C GLN A 52 0.33 -5.73 -3.45
N ALA A 53 -0.14 -4.76 -2.68
CA ALA A 53 0.27 -3.36 -2.80
C ALA A 53 1.77 -3.18 -2.49
N THR A 54 2.30 -3.95 -1.54
CA THR A 54 3.73 -3.93 -1.20
C THR A 54 4.57 -4.64 -2.27
N GLU A 55 4.08 -5.74 -2.84
CA GLU A 55 4.72 -6.41 -3.98
C GLU A 55 4.80 -5.50 -5.20
N LEU A 56 3.68 -4.86 -5.57
CA LEU A 56 3.65 -3.87 -6.65
C LEU A 56 4.65 -2.72 -6.40
N PHE A 57 4.72 -2.21 -5.17
CA PHE A 57 5.70 -1.18 -4.81
C PHE A 57 7.15 -1.67 -4.99
N VAL A 58 7.44 -2.92 -4.62
CA VAL A 58 8.77 -3.54 -4.81
C VAL A 58 9.10 -3.68 -6.29
N GLU A 59 8.14 -4.11 -7.11
CA GLU A 59 8.32 -4.24 -8.56
C GLU A 59 8.65 -2.90 -9.22
N GLU A 60 7.82 -1.88 -8.97
CA GLU A 60 8.06 -0.50 -9.43
C GLU A 60 9.41 0.03 -8.95
N TYR A 61 9.78 -0.26 -7.70
CA TYR A 61 11.06 0.11 -7.14
C TYR A 61 12.22 -0.55 -7.89
N ILE A 62 12.16 -1.86 -8.15
CA ILE A 62 13.23 -2.57 -8.87
C ILE A 62 13.39 -2.01 -10.29
N GLN A 63 12.28 -1.78 -10.99
CA GLN A 63 12.28 -1.25 -12.35
C GLN A 63 12.91 0.15 -12.40
N LEU A 64 12.43 1.06 -11.55
CA LEU A 64 12.95 2.43 -11.48
C LEU A 64 14.39 2.47 -10.99
N TYR A 65 14.76 1.63 -10.02
CA TYR A 65 16.13 1.53 -9.54
C TYR A 65 17.08 1.18 -10.69
N ARG A 66 16.76 0.16 -11.49
CA ARG A 66 17.58 -0.26 -12.64
C ARG A 66 17.64 0.83 -13.70
N HIS A 67 16.51 1.45 -14.02
CA HIS A 67 16.44 2.53 -15.00
C HIS A 67 17.29 3.73 -14.58
N LYS A 68 17.12 4.22 -13.34
CA LYS A 68 17.92 5.33 -12.80
C LYS A 68 19.38 4.96 -12.66
N TRP A 69 19.70 3.70 -12.36
CA TRP A 69 21.08 3.23 -12.30
C TRP A 69 21.76 3.31 -13.66
N ALA A 70 21.07 2.85 -14.71
CA ALA A 70 21.56 2.91 -16.08
C ALA A 70 21.84 4.34 -16.54
N GLN A 71 20.96 5.28 -16.17
CA GLN A 71 21.08 6.69 -16.57
C GLN A 71 22.20 7.45 -15.85
N ASN A 72 22.46 7.13 -14.58
CA ASN A 72 23.30 7.99 -13.73
C ASN A 72 24.65 7.36 -13.33
N PHE A 73 24.81 6.04 -13.49
CA PHE A 73 26.02 5.34 -13.05
C PHE A 73 26.60 4.43 -14.14
N ASP A 74 25.88 3.37 -14.50
CA ASP A 74 26.40 2.35 -15.43
C ASP A 74 25.25 1.58 -16.09
N ALA A 75 25.09 1.77 -17.39
CA ALA A 75 24.06 1.12 -18.20
C ALA A 75 24.23 -0.40 -18.30
N VAL A 76 25.47 -0.90 -18.40
CA VAL A 76 25.76 -2.33 -18.56
C VAL A 76 25.52 -3.08 -17.25
N ALA A 77 25.92 -2.48 -16.13
CA ALA A 77 25.71 -3.10 -14.82
C ALA A 77 24.24 -3.05 -14.35
N ALA A 78 23.41 -2.16 -14.89
CA ALA A 78 22.05 -1.89 -14.41
C ALA A 78 21.17 -3.16 -14.34
N GLY A 79 21.15 -3.98 -15.39
CA GLY A 79 20.35 -5.21 -15.43
C GLY A 79 20.75 -6.23 -14.36
N LYS A 80 22.01 -6.21 -13.91
CA LYS A 80 22.56 -7.12 -12.89
C LYS A 80 22.42 -6.57 -11.47
N LYS A 81 21.98 -5.32 -11.28
CA LYS A 81 21.81 -4.75 -9.95
C LYS A 81 20.61 -5.39 -9.25
N ARG A 82 20.89 -5.95 -8.08
CA ARG A 82 19.89 -6.42 -7.12
C ARG A 82 19.46 -5.23 -6.28
N ALA A 83 18.29 -4.68 -6.58
CA ALA A 83 17.72 -3.57 -5.82
C ALA A 83 17.17 -4.04 -4.46
N THR A 84 16.89 -5.35 -4.34
CA THR A 84 16.42 -6.09 -3.15
C THR A 84 17.42 -7.18 -2.73
N ALA A 85 17.24 -7.80 -1.57
CA ALA A 85 18.04 -8.95 -1.13
C ALA A 85 17.73 -10.21 -1.96
N ALA A 86 18.64 -11.18 -1.88
CA ALA A 86 18.41 -12.49 -2.47
C ALA A 86 17.28 -13.21 -1.71
N GLY A 87 16.31 -13.78 -2.44
CA GLY A 87 15.19 -14.54 -1.86
C GLY A 87 13.83 -13.83 -1.85
N GLY A 88 13.74 -12.58 -2.32
CA GLY A 88 12.45 -11.87 -2.44
C GLY A 88 12.01 -11.16 -1.16
N LEU A 89 10.82 -10.55 -1.21
CA LEU A 89 10.29 -9.64 -0.17
C LEU A 89 10.19 -10.30 1.22
N PHE A 90 9.77 -11.56 1.29
CA PHE A 90 9.54 -12.29 2.54
C PHE A 90 10.81 -12.93 3.12
N HIS A 91 11.94 -12.95 2.39
CA HIS A 91 13.16 -13.59 2.88
C HIS A 91 13.76 -12.88 4.11
N SER A 92 13.58 -11.57 4.22
CA SER A 92 14.17 -10.75 5.29
C SER A 92 13.11 -9.89 5.96
N ARG A 93 12.90 -10.10 7.26
CA ARG A 93 12.00 -9.26 8.09
C ARG A 93 12.36 -7.78 8.04
N LYS A 94 13.67 -7.48 7.98
CA LYS A 94 14.16 -6.10 7.87
C LYS A 94 13.78 -5.50 6.53
N GLU A 95 14.01 -6.23 5.44
CA GLU A 95 13.70 -5.74 4.10
C GLU A 95 12.20 -5.60 3.88
N PHE A 96 11.41 -6.60 4.30
CA PHE A 96 9.96 -6.51 4.33
C PHE A 96 9.51 -5.24 5.04
N SER A 97 10.04 -4.99 6.25
CA SER A 97 9.70 -3.78 7.01
C SER A 97 10.13 -2.50 6.29
N GLU A 98 11.27 -2.48 5.59
CA GLU A 98 11.73 -1.30 4.84
C GLU A 98 10.79 -0.97 3.67
N PHE A 99 10.40 -1.97 2.88
CA PHE A 99 9.46 -1.78 1.76
C PHE A 99 8.04 -1.48 2.25
N TRP A 100 7.56 -2.21 3.24
CA TRP A 100 6.25 -1.98 3.86
C TRP A 100 6.11 -0.53 4.33
N ASN A 101 7.09 -0.05 5.09
CA ASN A 101 7.07 1.32 5.63
C ASN A 101 7.23 2.39 4.55
N ALA A 102 7.97 2.11 3.47
CA ALA A 102 8.10 3.03 2.35
C ALA A 102 6.80 3.13 1.56
N ARG A 103 6.15 1.99 1.29
CA ARG A 103 4.85 1.90 0.62
C ARG A 103 3.74 2.53 1.46
N ALA A 104 3.66 2.22 2.75
CA ALA A 104 2.70 2.83 3.68
C ALA A 104 2.84 4.36 3.73
N HIS A 105 4.07 4.88 3.60
CA HIS A 105 4.29 6.32 3.52
C HIS A 105 3.83 6.91 2.17
N ALA A 106 4.04 6.19 1.06
CA ALA A 106 3.47 6.60 -0.23
C ALA A 106 1.93 6.59 -0.20
N ASP A 107 1.33 5.58 0.43
CA ASP A 107 -0.13 5.50 0.65
C ASP A 107 -0.63 6.68 1.48
N LEU A 108 0.07 7.03 2.57
CA LEU A 108 -0.28 8.17 3.42
C LEU A 108 -0.26 9.51 2.66
N LEU A 109 0.69 9.68 1.73
CA LEU A 109 0.76 10.85 0.86
C LEU A 109 -0.27 10.80 -0.29
N GLY A 110 -0.94 9.67 -0.50
CA GLY A 110 -1.90 9.49 -1.59
C GLY A 110 -1.28 9.61 -2.98
N VAL A 111 -0.05 9.13 -3.17
CA VAL A 111 0.69 9.27 -4.43
C VAL A 111 0.87 7.94 -5.18
N PRO A 112 0.91 7.95 -6.52
CA PRO A 112 1.34 6.79 -7.29
C PRO A 112 2.75 6.32 -6.91
N TYR A 113 2.98 5.02 -6.78
CA TYR A 113 4.26 4.46 -6.33
C TYR A 113 5.41 4.85 -7.26
N LYS A 114 5.18 4.81 -8.57
CA LYS A 114 6.17 5.20 -9.58
C LYS A 114 6.61 6.66 -9.41
N LEU A 115 5.68 7.56 -9.11
CA LEU A 115 5.96 8.98 -8.87
C LEU A 115 6.73 9.16 -7.56
N TYR A 116 6.30 8.50 -6.48
CA TYR A 116 6.97 8.51 -5.19
C TYR A 116 8.44 8.10 -5.30
N ILE A 117 8.68 6.93 -5.90
CA ILE A 117 10.00 6.31 -6.02
C ILE A 117 10.90 7.15 -6.93
N SER A 118 10.42 7.53 -8.13
CA SER A 118 11.22 8.26 -9.11
C SER A 118 11.62 9.65 -8.58
N THR A 119 10.68 10.38 -7.99
CA THR A 119 10.92 11.72 -7.43
C THR A 119 11.91 11.66 -6.25
N ALA A 120 11.78 10.69 -5.35
CA ALA A 120 12.73 10.51 -4.25
C ALA A 120 14.15 10.20 -4.75
N MET A 121 14.28 9.31 -5.74
CA MET A 121 15.59 8.97 -6.33
C MET A 121 16.22 10.17 -7.05
N GLU A 122 15.45 10.91 -7.84
CA GLU A 122 15.93 12.11 -8.54
C GLU A 122 16.38 13.20 -7.56
N THR A 123 15.59 13.43 -6.51
CA THR A 123 15.92 14.39 -5.45
C THR A 123 17.22 14.00 -4.76
N ALA A 124 17.43 12.72 -4.50
CA ALA A 124 18.69 12.25 -3.94
C ALA A 124 19.87 12.43 -4.90
N LEU A 125 19.71 12.09 -6.18
CA LEU A 125 20.76 12.19 -7.19
C LEU A 125 21.26 13.63 -7.39
N ARG A 126 20.40 14.64 -7.21
CA ARG A 126 20.80 16.06 -7.24
C ARG A 126 21.78 16.44 -6.12
N ARG A 127 21.89 15.63 -5.06
CA ARG A 127 22.88 15.85 -4.01
C ARG A 127 24.26 15.42 -4.54
N ALA A 128 25.21 16.35 -4.63
CA ALA A 128 26.52 16.21 -5.27
C ALA A 128 27.48 15.11 -4.74
N LYS A 129 27.02 14.18 -3.88
CA LYS A 129 27.85 13.14 -3.24
C LYS A 129 27.23 11.73 -3.24
N GLN A 130 26.14 11.50 -3.97
CA GLN A 130 25.50 10.18 -3.98
C GLN A 130 26.20 9.23 -4.95
N GLN A 131 26.91 8.22 -4.41
CA GLN A 131 27.50 7.13 -5.19
C GLN A 131 26.56 5.94 -5.39
N ARG A 132 25.35 5.99 -4.81
CA ARG A 132 24.35 4.92 -4.82
C ARG A 132 22.97 5.54 -4.82
N LEU A 133 21.99 4.82 -5.38
CA LEU A 133 20.58 5.19 -5.27
C LEU A 133 20.04 4.94 -3.87
N LEU A 134 18.95 5.62 -3.52
CA LEU A 134 18.26 5.43 -2.25
C LEU A 134 17.71 4.00 -2.13
N ARG A 135 17.86 3.44 -0.93
CA ARG A 135 17.04 2.31 -0.46
C ARG A 135 15.62 2.79 -0.14
N ALA A 136 14.64 1.88 -0.22
CA ALA A 136 13.24 2.18 0.07
C ALA A 136 13.03 2.93 1.40
N GLY A 137 13.66 2.46 2.48
CA GLY A 137 13.56 3.10 3.80
C GLY A 137 14.11 4.54 3.88
N GLN A 138 14.92 4.98 2.90
CA GLN A 138 15.54 6.30 2.84
C GLN A 138 14.70 7.33 2.05
N MET A 139 13.63 6.91 1.38
CA MET A 139 12.78 7.79 0.56
C MET A 139 11.92 8.76 1.38
N ARG A 140 11.75 8.48 2.69
CA ARG A 140 10.98 9.30 3.63
C ARG A 140 11.76 10.49 4.21
N ARG A 141 12.88 10.86 3.60
CA ARG A 141 13.64 12.05 4.01
C ARG A 141 12.84 13.31 3.69
N VAL A 142 12.90 14.31 4.57
CA VAL A 142 12.09 15.54 4.48
C VAL A 142 12.18 16.20 3.10
N ASP A 143 13.37 16.34 2.53
CA ASP A 143 13.56 16.95 1.21
C ASP A 143 12.94 16.12 0.07
N CYS A 144 12.95 14.79 0.19
CA CYS A 144 12.27 13.90 -0.76
C CYS A 144 10.75 14.05 -0.64
N VAL A 145 10.22 14.12 0.59
CA VAL A 145 8.78 14.31 0.84
C VAL A 145 8.29 15.63 0.25
N VAL A 146 8.98 16.74 0.51
CA VAL A 146 8.64 18.05 -0.06
C VAL A 146 8.65 18.01 -1.59
N ALA A 147 9.63 17.34 -2.20
CA ALA A 147 9.70 17.21 -3.65
C ALA A 147 8.55 16.34 -4.21
N ILE A 148 8.18 15.25 -3.52
CA ILE A 148 7.06 14.38 -3.89
C ILE A 148 5.74 15.12 -3.81
N GLU A 149 5.46 15.83 -2.72
CA GLU A 149 4.22 16.58 -2.53
C GLU A 149 4.06 17.65 -3.61
N LYS A 150 5.12 18.43 -3.85
CA LYS A 150 5.14 19.42 -4.94
C LYS A 150 4.87 18.77 -6.30
N ARG A 151 5.55 17.66 -6.59
CA ARG A 151 5.37 16.96 -7.87
C ARG A 151 3.95 16.42 -8.01
N MET A 152 3.36 15.89 -6.94
CA MET A 152 1.99 15.40 -6.96
C MET A 152 1.00 16.53 -7.21
N GLU A 153 1.19 17.69 -6.60
CA GLU A 153 0.35 18.87 -6.85
C GLU A 153 0.37 19.28 -8.33
N GLU A 154 1.56 19.29 -8.95
CA GLU A 154 1.71 19.51 -10.40
C GLU A 154 0.93 18.46 -11.21
N GLU A 155 1.08 17.16 -10.88
CA GLU A 155 0.42 16.07 -11.60
C GLU A 155 -1.12 16.04 -11.44
N LEU A 156 -1.65 16.49 -10.30
CA LEU A 156 -3.09 16.63 -10.06
C LEU A 156 -3.73 17.68 -10.98
N THR A 157 -2.96 18.69 -11.40
CA THR A 157 -3.44 19.64 -12.43
C THR A 157 -3.34 19.06 -13.84
N GLY A 158 -2.52 18.03 -14.03
CA GLY A 158 -2.21 17.39 -15.31
C GLY A 158 -2.94 16.07 -15.53
N ALA A 159 -2.18 14.97 -15.56
CA ALA A 159 -2.63 13.66 -15.98
C ALA A 159 -3.33 12.86 -14.87
N TYR A 160 -3.03 13.12 -13.60
CA TYR A 160 -3.45 12.29 -12.47
C TYR A 160 -4.64 12.87 -11.71
N TRP A 161 -5.66 13.38 -12.40
CA TRP A 161 -6.82 13.98 -11.73
C TRP A 161 -7.93 12.97 -11.39
N PHE A 162 -7.81 11.72 -11.86
CA PHE A 162 -8.62 10.58 -11.43
C PHE A 162 -7.98 9.23 -11.81
N SER A 163 -8.53 8.14 -11.27
CA SER A 163 -8.19 6.74 -11.63
C SER A 163 -9.12 6.19 -12.72
N ASP A 164 -8.55 5.58 -13.76
CA ASP A 164 -9.28 4.97 -14.89
C ASP A 164 -9.81 3.55 -14.61
N PHE A 165 -9.58 3.01 -13.41
CA PHE A 165 -9.95 1.64 -13.10
C PHE A 165 -11.45 1.39 -13.17
N SER A 166 -11.81 0.23 -13.73
CA SER A 166 -13.20 -0.24 -13.80
C SER A 166 -13.90 -0.25 -12.45
N HIS A 167 -13.16 -0.47 -11.35
CA HIS A 167 -13.68 -0.47 -9.97
C HIS A 167 -14.43 0.81 -9.58
N TYR A 168 -14.10 1.95 -10.20
CA TYR A 168 -14.73 3.24 -9.89
C TYR A 168 -15.84 3.64 -10.87
N ARG A 169 -16.10 2.82 -11.88
CA ARG A 169 -17.10 3.13 -12.89
C ARG A 169 -18.51 2.86 -12.38
N MET A 170 -19.49 3.61 -12.88
CA MET A 170 -20.89 3.53 -12.46
C MET A 170 -21.48 2.14 -12.60
N GLU A 171 -21.06 1.37 -13.62
CA GLU A 171 -21.49 -0.03 -13.78
C GLU A 171 -21.06 -0.95 -12.64
N ASN A 172 -20.06 -0.57 -11.84
CA ASN A 172 -19.49 -1.30 -10.71
C ASN A 172 -19.66 -0.56 -9.38
N ASP A 173 -20.49 0.49 -9.31
CA ASP A 173 -20.67 1.27 -8.07
C ASP A 173 -21.54 0.50 -7.07
N HIS A 174 -20.94 0.11 -5.96
CA HIS A 174 -21.59 -0.54 -4.81
C HIS A 174 -21.62 0.39 -3.59
N ALA A 175 -21.37 1.69 -3.78
CA ALA A 175 -21.25 2.68 -2.71
C ALA A 175 -20.17 2.30 -1.67
N LEU A 176 -19.08 1.65 -2.11
CA LEU A 176 -17.94 1.41 -1.24
C LEU A 176 -17.34 2.76 -0.79
N PRO A 177 -16.77 2.85 0.43
CA PRO A 177 -16.10 4.07 0.89
C PRO A 177 -15.07 4.61 -0.11
N ASP A 178 -14.33 3.73 -0.78
CA ASP A 178 -13.33 4.11 -1.79
C ASP A 178 -13.96 4.68 -3.06
N GLN A 179 -15.09 4.13 -3.50
CA GLN A 179 -15.84 4.64 -4.65
C GLN A 179 -16.44 6.02 -4.36
N ILE A 180 -17.02 6.19 -3.17
CA ILE A 180 -17.55 7.47 -2.71
C ILE A 180 -16.44 8.52 -2.66
N ALA A 181 -15.29 8.19 -2.07
CA ALA A 181 -14.13 9.07 -1.95
C ALA A 181 -13.54 9.45 -3.32
N HIS A 182 -13.51 8.51 -4.27
CA HIS A 182 -13.06 8.77 -5.64
C HIS A 182 -13.99 9.72 -6.39
N GLN A 183 -15.31 9.50 -6.33
CA GLN A 183 -16.28 10.41 -6.94
C GLN A 183 -16.16 11.85 -6.36
N GLU A 184 -15.94 11.97 -5.04
CA GLU A 184 -15.71 13.27 -4.40
C GLU A 184 -14.38 13.92 -4.81
N HIS A 185 -13.33 13.11 -4.95
CA HIS A 185 -12.05 13.58 -5.46
C HIS A 185 -12.20 14.14 -6.87
N ILE A 186 -12.87 13.42 -7.77
CA ILE A 186 -13.15 13.86 -9.14
C ILE A 186 -13.95 15.15 -9.14
N ALA A 187 -15.00 15.24 -8.32
CA ALA A 187 -15.81 16.46 -8.20
C ALA A 187 -14.97 17.65 -7.69
N ARG A 188 -13.97 17.44 -6.83
CA ARG A 188 -13.06 18.54 -6.44
C ARG A 188 -12.02 18.85 -7.51
N ALA A 189 -11.47 17.83 -8.16
CA ALA A 189 -10.37 17.95 -9.12
C ALA A 189 -10.83 18.56 -10.45
N ALA A 190 -11.98 18.14 -10.97
CA ALA A 190 -12.53 18.63 -12.24
C ALA A 190 -12.72 20.16 -12.23
N ARG A 191 -13.12 20.74 -11.10
CA ARG A 191 -13.28 22.20 -10.92
C ARG A 191 -11.97 22.97 -11.11
N LYS A 192 -10.83 22.37 -10.78
CA LYS A 192 -9.51 23.02 -10.85
C LYS A 192 -8.90 22.95 -12.26
N ARG A 193 -9.55 22.24 -13.19
CA ARG A 193 -9.05 22.07 -14.57
C ARG A 193 -9.32 23.33 -15.39
N THR A 194 -8.42 23.62 -16.34
CA THR A 194 -8.56 24.74 -17.28
C THR A 194 -9.92 24.75 -17.98
N ASN A 195 -10.38 23.57 -18.41
CA ASN A 195 -11.70 23.37 -19.01
C ASN A 195 -12.61 22.53 -18.09
N GLY A 196 -12.86 23.01 -16.88
CA GLY A 196 -13.60 22.27 -15.85
C GLY A 196 -14.97 21.76 -16.31
N SER A 197 -15.70 22.55 -17.10
CA SER A 197 -16.99 22.13 -17.68
C SER A 197 -16.85 20.89 -18.58
N ILE A 198 -15.83 20.83 -19.44
CA ILE A 198 -15.58 19.65 -20.29
C ILE A 198 -15.13 18.48 -19.43
N ALA A 199 -14.26 18.71 -18.43
CA ALA A 199 -13.78 17.68 -17.53
C ALA A 199 -14.93 17.01 -16.73
N ILE A 200 -15.90 17.81 -16.25
CA ILE A 200 -17.10 17.30 -15.57
C ILE A 200 -17.90 16.40 -16.51
N GLY A 201 -18.23 16.89 -17.71
CA GLY A 201 -18.99 16.11 -18.68
C GLY A 201 -18.30 14.82 -19.10
N MET A 202 -16.98 14.85 -19.35
CA MET A 202 -16.18 13.67 -19.66
C MET A 202 -16.13 12.66 -18.50
N ALA A 203 -16.04 13.13 -17.24
CA ALA A 203 -16.06 12.24 -16.07
C ALA A 203 -17.39 11.50 -15.93
N ILE A 204 -18.50 12.15 -16.29
CA ILE A 204 -19.85 11.60 -16.23
C ILE A 204 -20.09 10.64 -17.40
N ASP A 205 -19.96 11.11 -18.64
CA ASP A 205 -20.45 10.40 -19.82
C ASP A 205 -19.40 9.45 -20.42
N ASN A 206 -18.13 9.86 -20.48
CA ASN A 206 -17.09 9.07 -21.13
C ASN A 206 -16.45 8.06 -20.18
N ALA A 207 -15.93 8.55 -19.05
CA ALA A 207 -15.25 7.72 -18.07
C ALA A 207 -16.24 7.01 -17.13
N ARG A 208 -17.46 7.56 -16.97
CA ARG A 208 -18.51 7.05 -16.07
C ARG A 208 -18.01 6.84 -14.65
N VAL A 209 -17.23 7.77 -14.13
CA VAL A 209 -16.66 7.72 -12.77
C VAL A 209 -17.27 8.74 -11.83
N LEU A 210 -18.23 9.54 -12.31
CA LEU A 210 -18.97 10.51 -11.51
C LEU A 210 -20.46 10.41 -11.87
N SER A 211 -21.32 10.16 -10.88
CA SER A 211 -22.76 10.11 -11.12
C SER A 211 -23.34 11.51 -11.38
N VAL A 212 -24.42 11.57 -12.16
CA VAL A 212 -25.14 12.82 -12.44
C VAL A 212 -25.64 13.45 -11.13
N ASP A 213 -26.21 12.64 -10.23
CA ASP A 213 -26.75 13.12 -8.95
C ASP A 213 -25.66 13.72 -8.06
N LYS A 214 -24.49 13.07 -7.97
CA LYS A 214 -23.38 13.57 -7.15
C LYS A 214 -22.74 14.81 -7.77
N ALA A 215 -22.63 14.86 -9.09
CA ALA A 215 -22.22 16.07 -9.79
C ALA A 215 -23.22 17.21 -9.56
N ALA A 216 -24.53 16.94 -9.64
CA ALA A 216 -25.57 17.96 -9.47
C ALA A 216 -25.60 18.49 -8.04
N ALA A 217 -25.40 17.62 -7.04
CA ALA A 217 -25.26 18.04 -5.65
C ALA A 217 -24.03 18.95 -5.43
N PHE A 218 -22.94 18.74 -6.18
CA PHE A 218 -21.71 19.51 -6.03
C PHE A 218 -21.70 20.84 -6.83
N TYR A 219 -22.31 20.85 -8.02
CA TYR A 219 -22.21 21.96 -8.98
C TYR A 219 -23.53 22.65 -9.31
N GLY A 220 -24.67 22.03 -8.97
CA GLY A 220 -26.00 22.43 -9.47
C GLY A 220 -26.37 21.74 -10.77
N ALA A 221 -27.66 21.40 -10.92
CA ALA A 221 -28.17 20.63 -12.06
C ALA A 221 -27.95 21.32 -13.42
N GLU A 222 -28.11 22.64 -13.48
CA GLU A 222 -27.92 23.44 -14.72
C GLU A 222 -26.46 23.41 -15.21
N VAL A 223 -25.50 23.52 -14.28
CA VAL A 223 -24.07 23.46 -14.59
C VAL A 223 -23.71 22.08 -15.14
N VAL A 224 -24.26 21.02 -14.54
CA VAL A 224 -24.04 19.64 -14.99
C VAL A 224 -24.65 19.41 -16.38
N ALA A 225 -25.87 19.88 -16.63
CA ALA A 225 -26.50 19.77 -17.94
C ALA A 225 -25.64 20.45 -19.03
N THR A 226 -25.20 21.68 -18.78
CA THR A 226 -24.31 22.45 -19.68
C THR A 226 -22.98 21.74 -19.89
N ALA A 227 -22.39 21.16 -18.82
CA ALA A 227 -21.13 20.45 -18.89
C ALA A 227 -21.21 19.21 -19.80
N ARG A 228 -22.28 18.43 -19.66
CA ARG A 228 -22.52 17.23 -20.49
C ARG A 228 -22.75 17.60 -21.96
N GLU A 229 -23.54 18.64 -22.23
CA GLU A 229 -23.75 19.15 -23.58
C GLU A 229 -22.43 19.58 -24.23
N ARG A 230 -21.59 20.35 -23.52
CA ARG A 230 -20.30 20.81 -24.03
C ARG A 230 -19.29 19.69 -24.26
N SER A 231 -19.39 18.59 -23.52
CA SER A 231 -18.55 17.41 -23.72
C SER A 231 -19.10 16.44 -24.76
N ALA A 232 -20.34 16.63 -25.24
CA ALA A 232 -20.97 15.71 -26.16
C ALA A 232 -20.14 15.57 -27.45
N GLY A 233 -19.81 14.33 -27.82
CA GLY A 233 -18.98 14.04 -28.99
C GLY A 233 -17.48 14.28 -28.80
N LEU A 234 -17.01 14.70 -27.62
CA LEU A 234 -15.59 14.81 -27.32
C LEU A 234 -15.09 13.51 -26.67
N GLY A 235 -13.97 12.98 -27.18
CA GLY A 235 -13.32 11.79 -26.64
C GLY A 235 -14.05 10.48 -26.97
N THR A 236 -13.48 9.37 -26.50
CA THR A 236 -14.04 8.02 -26.68
C THR A 236 -14.58 7.53 -25.36
N ALA A 237 -15.84 7.09 -25.33
CA ALA A 237 -16.42 6.47 -24.14
C ALA A 237 -15.63 5.21 -23.77
N ALA A 238 -15.32 5.05 -22.49
CA ALA A 238 -14.64 3.86 -22.00
C ALA A 238 -15.51 2.62 -22.24
N ALA A 239 -14.92 1.50 -22.63
CA ALA A 239 -15.65 0.24 -22.77
C ALA A 239 -16.34 -0.13 -21.45
N ILE A 240 -17.58 -0.63 -21.52
CA ILE A 240 -18.28 -1.13 -20.34
C ILE A 240 -17.57 -2.39 -19.87
N ASN A 241 -17.15 -2.41 -18.61
CA ASN A 241 -16.45 -3.55 -18.01
C ASN A 241 -17.04 -3.82 -16.64
N VAL A 242 -17.97 -4.77 -16.57
CA VAL A 242 -18.61 -5.18 -15.31
C VAL A 242 -17.68 -6.14 -14.59
N LEU A 243 -17.31 -5.80 -13.36
CA LEU A 243 -16.46 -6.60 -12.51
C LEU A 243 -17.32 -7.50 -11.61
N PRO A 244 -16.85 -8.71 -11.29
CA PRO A 244 -17.49 -9.52 -10.27
C PRO A 244 -17.15 -9.01 -8.86
N SER A 245 -18.01 -9.33 -7.88
CA SER A 245 -17.98 -8.78 -6.51
C SER A 245 -16.65 -8.96 -5.79
N GLU A 246 -15.97 -10.08 -6.01
CA GLU A 246 -14.67 -10.43 -5.42
C GLU A 246 -13.53 -9.51 -5.88
N GLN A 247 -13.65 -8.85 -7.03
CA GLN A 247 -12.66 -7.86 -7.48
C GLN A 247 -12.87 -6.50 -6.81
N LEU A 248 -14.04 -6.25 -6.23
CA LEU A 248 -14.37 -5.00 -5.53
C LEU A 248 -14.00 -5.04 -4.05
N ILE A 249 -13.26 -6.07 -3.58
CA ILE A 249 -12.84 -6.21 -2.19
C ILE A 249 -11.82 -5.10 -1.82
N PRO A 250 -12.13 -4.21 -0.85
CA PRO A 250 -11.22 -3.15 -0.45
C PRO A 250 -9.92 -3.66 0.17
N SER A 251 -8.87 -2.86 0.14
CA SER A 251 -7.55 -3.17 0.71
C SER A 251 -7.64 -3.61 2.18
N CYS A 252 -8.49 -2.95 2.96
CA CYS A 252 -8.67 -3.22 4.39
C CYS A 252 -9.51 -4.45 4.74
N PHE A 253 -10.04 -5.18 3.75
CA PHE A 253 -10.90 -6.35 4.00
C PHE A 253 -10.12 -7.52 4.58
N GLY A 254 -10.64 -8.11 5.67
CA GLY A 254 -10.11 -9.33 6.26
C GLY A 254 -8.70 -9.20 6.84
N LEU A 255 -8.30 -8.06 7.39
CA LEU A 255 -6.96 -7.94 7.99
C LEU A 255 -6.90 -8.56 9.40
N PRO A 256 -5.78 -9.19 9.80
CA PRO A 256 -5.65 -9.93 11.07
C PRO A 256 -5.37 -8.97 12.24
N ALA A 257 -6.32 -8.07 12.47
CA ALA A 257 -6.40 -7.18 13.60
C ALA A 257 -7.88 -6.93 13.93
N PRO A 258 -8.22 -6.73 15.23
CA PRO A 258 -9.59 -6.47 15.65
C PRO A 258 -10.27 -5.40 14.76
N LEU A 259 -11.45 -5.74 14.25
CA LEU A 259 -12.26 -4.83 13.44
C LEU A 259 -13.17 -4.02 14.37
N ASP A 260 -13.07 -2.70 14.30
CA ASP A 260 -14.08 -1.81 14.86
C ASP A 260 -15.15 -1.53 13.81
N ALA A 261 -16.28 -2.23 13.90
CA ALA A 261 -17.40 -2.06 12.98
C ALA A 261 -18.08 -0.68 13.11
N ALA A 262 -17.89 0.02 14.23
CA ALA A 262 -18.47 1.34 14.47
C ALA A 262 -17.63 2.47 13.86
N ALA A 263 -16.36 2.20 13.52
CA ALA A 263 -15.48 3.17 12.85
C ALA A 263 -16.14 3.75 11.59
N GLU A 264 -15.94 5.05 11.33
CA GLU A 264 -16.64 5.81 10.28
C GLU A 264 -16.61 5.13 8.90
N ARG A 265 -15.46 4.57 8.53
CA ARG A 265 -15.29 3.86 7.26
C ARG A 265 -16.05 2.53 7.25
N CYS A 266 -16.02 1.78 8.35
CA CYS A 266 -16.60 0.45 8.44
C CYS A 266 -18.13 0.50 8.55
N ASN A 267 -18.68 1.47 9.29
CA ASN A 267 -20.13 1.58 9.47
C ASN A 267 -20.87 1.98 8.17
N ARG A 268 -20.17 2.57 7.19
CA ARG A 268 -20.67 2.87 5.84
C ARG A 268 -20.33 1.78 4.82
N CYS A 269 -19.54 0.77 5.19
CA CYS A 269 -19.06 -0.23 4.25
C CYS A 269 -20.09 -1.35 4.05
N PRO A 270 -20.60 -1.56 2.82
CA PRO A 270 -21.56 -2.63 2.54
C PRO A 270 -20.99 -4.04 2.73
N LEU A 271 -19.67 -4.18 2.84
CA LEU A 271 -18.98 -5.45 3.09
C LEU A 271 -18.68 -5.73 4.57
N VAL A 272 -19.07 -4.85 5.51
CA VAL A 272 -18.68 -4.99 6.93
C VAL A 272 -19.16 -6.32 7.53
N ALA A 273 -20.38 -6.75 7.21
CA ALA A 273 -20.96 -8.01 7.68
C ALA A 273 -20.22 -9.25 7.18
N GLN A 274 -19.63 -9.20 5.97
CA GLN A 274 -18.80 -10.28 5.43
C GLN A 274 -17.33 -10.17 5.89
N CYS A 275 -16.84 -8.95 6.14
CA CYS A 275 -15.46 -8.66 6.55
C CYS A 275 -15.15 -9.10 7.98
N GLN A 276 -16.14 -8.99 8.88
CA GLN A 276 -15.98 -9.37 10.29
C GLN A 276 -15.65 -10.86 10.49
N PRO A 277 -16.46 -11.83 10.00
CA PRO A 277 -16.14 -13.24 10.18
C PRO A 277 -14.82 -13.64 9.50
N VAL A 278 -14.48 -13.03 8.36
CA VAL A 278 -13.18 -13.27 7.71
C VAL A 278 -12.02 -12.74 8.56
N THR A 279 -12.18 -11.58 9.20
CA THR A 279 -11.18 -11.01 10.11
C THR A 279 -10.97 -11.92 11.34
N GLU A 280 -12.06 -12.41 11.93
CA GLU A 280 -12.05 -13.30 13.10
C GLU A 280 -11.36 -14.63 12.76
N ARG A 281 -11.74 -15.26 11.65
CA ARG A 281 -11.09 -16.47 11.12
C ARG A 281 -9.59 -16.27 10.90
N LEU A 282 -9.19 -15.18 10.24
CA LEU A 282 -7.78 -14.90 9.99
C LEU A 282 -6.96 -14.66 11.27
N LEU A 283 -7.57 -14.09 12.32
CA LEU A 283 -6.93 -13.99 13.64
C LEU A 283 -6.70 -15.37 14.25
N GLU A 284 -7.66 -16.28 14.14
CA GLU A 284 -7.54 -17.67 14.58
C GLU A 284 -6.46 -18.42 13.79
N ASP A 285 -6.44 -18.26 12.46
CA ASP A 285 -5.45 -18.87 11.57
C ASP A 285 -4.02 -18.39 11.91
N VAL A 286 -3.83 -17.11 12.21
CA VAL A 286 -2.53 -16.57 12.68
C VAL A 286 -2.09 -17.27 13.97
N VAL A 287 -3.01 -17.46 14.92
CA VAL A 287 -2.71 -18.15 16.18
C VAL A 287 -2.41 -19.62 15.93
N ALA A 288 -3.18 -20.30 15.08
CA ALA A 288 -2.99 -21.70 14.73
C ALA A 288 -1.62 -21.92 14.05
N GLN A 289 -1.23 -21.05 13.13
CA GLN A 289 0.01 -21.18 12.36
C GLN A 289 1.26 -20.79 13.16
N TYR A 290 1.19 -19.73 13.96
CA TYR A 290 2.38 -19.16 14.62
C TYR A 290 2.41 -19.33 16.14
N GLY A 291 1.34 -19.87 16.73
CA GLY A 291 1.19 -20.07 18.18
C GLY A 291 0.99 -18.78 18.98
N SER A 292 0.68 -17.65 18.32
CA SER A 292 0.59 -16.34 18.96
C SER A 292 -0.19 -15.34 18.12
N THR A 293 -0.92 -14.45 18.78
CA THR A 293 -1.57 -13.29 18.14
C THR A 293 -0.58 -12.22 17.68
N ASN A 294 0.70 -12.30 18.10
CA ASN A 294 1.75 -11.38 17.67
C ASN A 294 3.07 -12.12 17.36
N PRO A 295 3.15 -12.78 16.18
CA PRO A 295 4.32 -13.56 15.78
C PRO A 295 5.62 -12.75 15.76
N VAL A 296 5.53 -11.45 15.42
CA VAL A 296 6.69 -10.53 15.39
C VAL A 296 7.26 -10.29 16.77
N LEU A 297 6.41 -10.03 17.77
CA LEU A 297 6.87 -9.80 19.14
C LEU A 297 7.53 -11.05 19.72
N ASP A 298 6.97 -12.23 19.48
CA ASP A 298 7.53 -13.48 19.98
C ASP A 298 8.82 -13.87 19.26
N HIS A 299 8.92 -13.61 17.96
CA HIS A 299 10.19 -13.71 17.25
C HIS A 299 11.25 -12.77 17.87
N ARG A 300 10.91 -11.49 18.10
CA ARG A 300 11.81 -10.50 18.72
C ARG A 300 12.28 -10.94 20.11
N ARG A 301 11.37 -11.48 20.93
CA ARG A 301 11.67 -12.03 22.27
C ARG A 301 12.62 -13.22 22.17
N ARG A 302 12.34 -14.19 21.27
CA ARG A 302 13.22 -15.35 21.03
C ARG A 302 14.62 -14.91 20.59
N SER A 303 14.74 -14.05 19.58
CA SER A 303 16.03 -13.53 19.12
C SER A 303 16.77 -12.76 20.21
N GLY A 304 16.05 -12.01 21.07
CA GLY A 304 16.63 -11.33 22.23
C GLY A 304 17.24 -12.31 23.23
N LYS A 305 16.50 -13.36 23.59
CA LYS A 305 16.98 -14.43 24.48
C LYS A 305 18.21 -15.14 23.90
N ASP A 306 18.20 -15.46 22.60
CA ASP A 306 19.33 -16.09 21.92
C ASP A 306 20.58 -15.21 21.90
N ARG A 307 20.42 -13.91 21.61
CA ARG A 307 21.54 -12.95 21.68
C ARG A 307 22.12 -12.88 23.09
N ALA A 308 21.28 -12.80 24.12
CA ALA A 308 21.72 -12.80 25.51
C ALA A 308 22.41 -14.11 25.92
N ARG A 309 21.93 -15.28 25.42
CA ARG A 309 22.58 -16.57 25.61
C ARG A 309 23.99 -16.58 25.00
N ARG A 310 24.11 -16.21 23.73
CA ARG A 310 25.41 -16.15 23.01
C ARG A 310 26.39 -15.17 23.64
N PHE A 311 25.90 -14.01 24.10
CA PHE A 311 26.73 -13.05 24.82
C PHE A 311 27.28 -13.63 26.11
N ARG A 312 26.42 -14.23 26.95
CA ARG A 312 26.85 -14.88 28.21
C ARG A 312 27.84 -16.02 27.97
N GLU A 313 27.61 -16.83 26.95
CA GLU A 313 28.52 -17.91 26.56
C GLU A 313 29.88 -17.37 26.10
N LYS A 314 29.91 -16.33 25.25
CA LYS A 314 31.13 -15.66 24.81
C LYS A 314 31.89 -15.06 25.99
N THR A 315 31.21 -14.40 26.91
CA THR A 315 31.83 -13.83 28.12
C THR A 315 32.39 -14.93 29.03
N ARG A 316 31.67 -16.04 29.22
CA ARG A 316 32.16 -17.18 30.00
C ARG A 316 33.42 -17.80 29.37
N LEU A 317 33.42 -17.99 28.04
CA LEU A 317 34.59 -18.51 27.32
C LEU A 317 35.77 -17.54 27.41
N ALA A 318 35.55 -16.24 27.23
CA ALA A 318 36.60 -15.23 27.36
C ALA A 318 37.17 -15.18 28.79
N ALA A 319 36.33 -15.30 29.82
CA ALA A 319 36.77 -15.39 31.21
C ALA A 319 37.59 -16.66 31.49
N ALA A 320 37.17 -17.81 30.92
CA ALA A 320 37.90 -19.07 31.02
C ALA A 320 39.26 -19.02 30.29
N SER A 321 39.34 -18.33 29.14
CA SER A 321 40.59 -18.13 28.40
C SER A 321 41.53 -17.12 29.07
N ALA A 322 40.99 -16.15 29.82
CA ALA A 322 41.77 -15.14 30.53
C ALA A 322 42.33 -15.62 31.89
N ASN A 323 41.83 -16.75 32.43
CA ASN A 323 42.32 -17.33 33.68
C ASN A 323 42.43 -18.86 33.60
N PRO A 324 43.44 -19.39 32.88
CA PRO A 324 43.59 -20.84 32.65
C PRO A 324 43.83 -21.66 33.93
N ASP A 325 44.33 -21.04 35.01
CA ASP A 325 44.65 -21.73 36.27
C ASP A 325 43.44 -21.96 37.20
N ALA A 326 42.27 -21.39 36.89
CA ALA A 326 41.06 -21.60 37.69
C ALA A 326 40.41 -22.98 37.46
N ILE A 327 40.83 -23.73 36.44
CA ILE A 327 40.26 -25.05 36.09
C ILE A 327 40.87 -26.18 36.95
N THR A 328 42.05 -25.98 37.53
CA THR A 328 42.81 -27.04 38.23
C THR A 328 42.41 -27.21 39.70
N GLN A 329 41.66 -26.28 40.31
CA GLN A 329 41.32 -26.33 41.74
C GLN A 329 39.98 -26.99 42.09
N VAL A 330 39.15 -27.41 41.13
CA VAL A 330 37.83 -28.04 41.41
C VAL A 330 37.91 -29.58 41.53
N LYS A 331 39.09 -30.20 41.30
CA LYS A 331 39.27 -31.66 41.41
C LYS A 331 40.07 -32.13 42.62
N ALA A 332 40.46 -31.23 43.52
CA ALA A 332 41.19 -31.58 44.74
C ALA A 332 40.64 -30.81 45.94
N ALA A 333 39.41 -31.13 46.36
CA ALA A 333 38.87 -30.84 47.69
C ALA A 333 37.82 -31.89 48.03
#